data_AF-A0A969G7D9-F1
#
_entry.id   AF-A0A969G7D9-F1
#
_cell.length_a   1.000
_cell.length_b   1.000
_cell.length_c   1.000
_cell.angle_alpha   90.00
_cell.angle_beta   90.00
_cell.angle_gamma   90.00
#
_symmetry.space_group_name_H-M   'P 1'
#
loop_
_entity.id
_entity.type
_entity.pdbx_description
1 polymer ?
#
loop_
_entity_poly.entity_id
_entity_poly.type
_entity_poly.pdbx_seq_one_letter_code
_entity_poly.pdbx_strand_id
1 'polypeptide(L)'
;MTANFSKIEVNKILNIKAFEAKQVEIKTQNVNFSLAHQHGNITSQTYQYFEAFDILKFRQFVQVLMHFQSMRIYRMKGILNIEGQEHKIIFNPFKSNLFYKK
;
A
#
# COMPACT_ATOMS: atom_id res chain seq x y z
N MET A 1 -6.00 -1.01 19.08
CA MET A 1 -7.12 -0.16 19.55
C MET A 1 -8.15 -1.08 20.17
N THR A 2 -8.11 -1.24 21.49
CA THR A 2 -9.17 -1.89 22.25
C THR A 2 -10.18 -0.79 22.58
N ALA A 3 -11.31 -0.79 21.87
CA ALA A 3 -12.40 0.14 22.11
C ALA A 3 -13.43 -0.53 23.03
N ASN A 4 -13.72 0.09 24.17
CA ASN A 4 -14.88 -0.30 24.98
C ASN A 4 -16.15 -0.03 24.17
N PHE A 5 -16.90 -1.11 23.93
CA PHE A 5 -18.12 -1.16 23.14
C PHE A 5 -19.07 -0.01 23.49
N SER A 6 -19.25 0.94 22.55
CA SER A 6 -20.54 1.61 22.20
C SER A 6 -20.41 3.06 21.72
N LYS A 7 -19.27 3.75 21.88
CA LYS A 7 -19.09 5.11 21.35
C LYS A 7 -17.79 5.26 20.57
N ILE A 8 -17.87 5.12 19.26
CA ILE A 8 -16.79 5.51 18.35
C ILE A 8 -17.19 6.86 17.74
N GLU A 9 -16.37 7.88 17.94
CA GLU A 9 -16.58 9.18 17.29
C GLU A 9 -16.59 9.02 15.77
N VAL A 10 -17.71 9.37 15.14
CA VAL A 10 -17.91 9.22 13.70
C VAL A 10 -16.83 9.97 12.89
N ASN A 11 -16.36 11.11 13.39
CA ASN A 11 -15.26 11.86 12.78
C ASN A 11 -13.93 11.08 12.72
N LYS A 12 -13.68 10.16 13.67
CA LYS A 12 -12.51 9.27 13.63
C LYS A 12 -12.63 8.21 12.54
N ILE A 13 -13.84 7.84 12.13
CA ILE A 13 -14.11 6.88 11.06
C ILE A 13 -14.22 7.57 9.69
N LEU A 14 -14.75 8.79 9.62
CA LEU A 14 -14.92 9.47 8.33
C LEU A 14 -13.63 10.14 7.85
N ASN A 15 -12.78 10.64 8.75
CA ASN A 15 -11.59 11.41 8.39
C ASN A 15 -10.28 10.61 8.58
N ILE A 16 -10.33 9.29 8.42
CA ILE A 16 -9.16 8.40 8.59
C ILE A 16 -8.07 8.63 7.54
N LYS A 17 -8.34 9.43 6.50
CA LYS A 17 -7.40 9.83 5.44
C LYS A 17 -6.58 8.65 4.91
N ALA A 18 -7.18 7.47 4.87
CA ALA A 18 -6.49 6.19 4.66
C ALA A 18 -5.92 6.02 3.24
N PHE A 19 -6.24 6.96 2.36
CA PHE A 19 -5.80 7.02 0.97
C PHE A 19 -4.93 8.25 0.67
N GLU A 20 -4.62 9.09 1.66
CA GLU A 20 -3.70 10.21 1.46
C GLU A 20 -2.26 9.72 1.39
N ALA A 21 -1.52 10.24 0.41
CA ALA A 21 -0.12 9.94 0.14
C ALA A 21 0.78 9.99 1.39
N LYS A 22 0.66 11.10 2.14
CA LYS A 22 1.44 11.37 3.35
C LYS A 22 1.24 10.32 4.44
N GLN A 23 0.01 9.83 4.60
CA GLN A 23 -0.32 8.81 5.60
C GLN A 23 0.17 7.42 5.21
N VAL A 24 0.31 7.14 3.90
CA VAL A 24 0.92 5.90 3.42
C VAL A 24 2.42 5.91 3.74
N GLU A 25 3.11 7.02 3.45
CA GLU A 25 4.56 7.17 3.70
C GLU A 25 4.94 7.02 5.17
N ILE A 26 4.23 7.69 6.08
CA ILE A 26 4.48 7.60 7.54
C ILE A 26 4.25 6.18 8.07
N LYS A 27 3.22 5.48 7.57
CA LYS A 27 2.93 4.11 8.00
C LYS A 27 3.97 3.13 7.47
N THR A 28 4.50 3.34 6.27
CA THR A 28 5.53 2.49 5.66
C THR A 28 6.89 2.62 6.36
N GLN A 29 7.22 3.78 6.94
CA GLN A 29 8.47 3.98 7.69
C GLN A 29 8.60 3.12 8.97
N ASN A 30 7.47 2.74 9.58
CA ASN A 30 7.42 1.99 10.84
C ASN A 30 7.09 0.50 10.63
N VAL A 31 7.18 -0.01 9.40
CA VAL A 31 6.91 -1.44 9.14
C VAL A 31 8.18 -2.24 9.44
N ASN A 32 8.06 -3.23 10.30
CA ASN A 32 9.13 -4.17 10.56
C ASN A 32 9.21 -5.14 9.37
N PHE A 33 10.20 -4.97 8.50
CA PHE A 33 10.33 -5.74 7.25
C PHE A 33 10.71 -7.22 7.48
N SER A 34 11.02 -7.60 8.72
CA SER A 34 11.45 -8.93 9.12
C SER A 34 10.31 -9.88 9.52
N LEU A 35 9.07 -9.40 9.66
CA LEU A 35 7.93 -10.26 10.02
C LEU A 35 6.81 -10.20 8.98
N ALA A 36 6.54 -11.36 8.36
CA ALA A 36 5.22 -11.63 7.81
C ALA A 36 4.22 -11.57 8.97
N HIS A 37 3.41 -10.53 9.01
CA HIS A 37 2.39 -10.39 10.03
C HIS A 37 1.17 -11.25 9.66
N GLN A 38 0.96 -12.32 10.43
CA GLN A 38 -0.16 -13.24 10.24
C GLN A 38 -1.33 -12.83 11.16
N HIS A 39 -2.52 -12.68 10.57
CA HIS A 39 -3.77 -12.46 11.30
C HIS A 39 -4.79 -13.52 10.86
N GLY A 40 -4.86 -14.62 11.62
CA GLY A 40 -5.67 -15.79 11.25
C GLY A 40 -5.20 -16.39 9.92
N ASN A 41 -6.10 -16.43 8.94
CA ASN A 41 -5.84 -16.96 7.59
C ASN A 41 -5.35 -15.89 6.59
N ILE A 42 -5.19 -14.64 7.03
CA ILE A 42 -4.71 -13.53 6.19
C ILE A 42 -3.28 -13.22 6.59
N THR A 43 -2.39 -13.17 5.60
CA THR A 43 -0.97 -12.82 5.80
C THR A 43 -0.65 -11.51 5.11
N SER A 44 0.05 -10.62 5.80
CA SER A 44 0.62 -9.40 5.22
C SER A 44 2.08 -9.63 4.86
N GLN A 45 2.44 -9.30 3.62
CA GLN A 45 3.82 -9.39 3.13
C GLN A 45 4.33 -7.98 2.77
N THR A 46 5.59 -7.72 3.12
CA THR A 46 6.24 -6.42 2.87
C THR A 46 7.55 -6.64 2.15
N TYR A 47 7.81 -5.84 1.12
CA TYR A 47 9.02 -5.89 0.31
C TYR A 47 9.66 -4.51 0.26
N GLN A 48 10.99 -4.46 0.35
CA GLN A 48 11.78 -3.24 0.21
C GLN A 48 12.86 -3.48 -0.84
N TYR A 49 12.98 -2.51 -1.74
CA TYR A 49 13.98 -2.51 -2.80
C TYR A 49 14.70 -1.15 -2.79
N PHE A 50 15.99 -1.17 -3.06
CA PHE A 50 16.82 0.04 -3.09
C PHE A 50 17.03 0.57 -4.51
N GLU A 51 16.82 -0.28 -5.51
CA GLU A 51 16.94 0.09 -6.92
C GLU A 51 15.65 0.73 -7.46
N ALA A 52 15.80 1.54 -8.51
CA ALA A 52 14.67 2.13 -9.21
C ALA A 52 13.97 1.07 -10.08
N PHE A 53 12.65 1.14 -10.13
CA PHE A 53 11.83 0.25 -10.95
C PHE A 53 11.66 0.82 -12.37
N ASP A 54 11.73 -0.09 -13.34
CA ASP A 54 11.15 0.14 -14.67
C ASP A 54 9.63 0.07 -14.55
N ILE A 55 8.95 1.17 -14.89
CA ILE A 55 7.49 1.29 -14.77
C ILE A 55 6.73 0.31 -15.66
N LEU A 56 7.24 -0.04 -16.84
CA LEU A 56 6.59 -0.97 -17.76
C LEU A 56 6.68 -2.39 -17.22
N LYS A 57 7.86 -2.80 -16.74
CA LYS A 57 8.05 -4.12 -16.10
C LYS A 57 7.20 -4.24 -14.84
N PHE A 58 7.18 -3.20 -13.99
CA PHE A 58 6.36 -3.18 -12.79
C PHE A 58 4.87 -3.31 -13.12
N ARG A 59 4.38 -2.58 -14.13
CA ARG A 59 2.98 -2.65 -14.57
C ARG A 59 2.62 -4.05 -15.06
N GLN A 60 3.47 -4.66 -15.88
CA GLN A 60 3.26 -6.02 -16.36
C GLN A 60 3.22 -7.04 -15.22
N PHE A 61 4.15 -6.93 -14.26
CA PHE A 61 4.17 -7.77 -13.06
C PHE A 61 2.86 -7.66 -12.27
N VAL A 62 2.39 -6.44 -12.01
CA VAL A 62 1.12 -6.21 -11.29
C VAL A 62 -0.07 -6.79 -12.07
N GLN A 63 -0.12 -6.63 -13.38
CA GLN A 63 -1.19 -7.19 -14.21
C GLN A 63 -1.25 -8.71 -14.11
N VAL A 64 -0.09 -9.37 -14.23
CA VAL A 64 0.02 -10.83 -14.07
C VAL A 64 -0.40 -11.26 -12.66
N LEU A 65 0.11 -10.58 -11.63
CA LEU A 65 -0.22 -10.88 -10.23
C LEU A 65 -1.74 -10.77 -9.99
N MET A 66 -2.37 -9.69 -10.47
CA MET A 66 -3.81 -9.50 -10.30
C MET A 66 -4.62 -10.50 -11.14
N HIS A 67 -4.15 -10.91 -12.31
CA HIS A 67 -4.83 -11.92 -13.11
C HIS A 67 -4.94 -13.26 -12.36
N PHE A 68 -3.85 -13.70 -11.71
CA PHE A 68 -3.81 -14.99 -11.03
C PHE A 68 -4.28 -14.97 -9.58
N GLN A 69 -4.07 -13.86 -8.86
CA GLN A 69 -4.26 -13.78 -7.41
C GLN A 69 -5.31 -12.75 -6.98
N SER A 70 -6.05 -12.11 -7.89
CA SER A 70 -7.04 -11.06 -7.56
C SER A 70 -8.01 -11.46 -6.45
N MET A 71 -8.54 -12.68 -6.48
CA MET A 71 -9.49 -13.16 -5.46
C MET A 71 -8.85 -13.44 -4.08
N ARG A 72 -7.51 -13.52 -4.01
CA ARG A 72 -6.76 -13.79 -2.77
C ARG A 72 -6.06 -12.55 -2.22
N ILE A 73 -6.02 -11.46 -2.98
CA ILE A 73 -5.40 -10.18 -2.58
C ILE A 73 -6.48 -9.22 -2.13
N TYR A 74 -6.56 -9.00 -0.81
CA TYR A 74 -7.51 -8.04 -0.24
C TYR A 74 -7.08 -6.58 -0.44
N ARG A 75 -5.77 -6.29 -0.30
CA ARG A 75 -5.22 -4.94 -0.43
C ARG A 75 -3.73 -4.99 -0.77
N MET A 76 -3.29 -4.10 -1.65
CA MET A 76 -1.88 -3.87 -1.94
C MET A 76 -1.62 -2.35 -1.99
N LYS A 77 -0.48 -1.93 -1.47
CA LYS A 77 -0.03 -0.53 -1.50
C LYS A 77 1.48 -0.51 -1.65
N GLY A 78 2.00 0.48 -2.36
CA GLY A 78 3.43 0.64 -2.52
C GLY A 78 3.82 2.10 -2.70
N ILE A 79 5.08 2.37 -2.38
CA ILE A 79 5.79 3.60 -2.75
C ILE A 79 6.92 3.14 -3.64
N LEU A 80 6.95 3.64 -4.86
CA LEU A 80 7.86 3.19 -5.91
C LEU A 80 8.82 4.31 -6.26
N ASN A 81 10.09 3.96 -6.33
CA ASN A 81 11.09 4.75 -7.03
C ASN A 81 11.10 4.30 -8.49
N ILE A 82 10.89 5.20 -9.45
CA ILE A 82 10.82 4.86 -10.88
C ILE A 82 12.04 5.42 -11.59
N GLU A 83 12.66 4.62 -12.46
CA GLU A 83 13.82 5.05 -13.24
C GLU A 83 13.45 6.25 -14.13
N GLY A 84 14.30 7.28 -14.11
CA GLY A 84 14.08 8.51 -14.87
C GLY A 84 12.99 9.44 -14.32
N GLN A 85 12.44 9.18 -13.12
CA GLN A 85 11.54 10.10 -12.44
C GLN A 85 12.14 10.64 -11.14
N GLU A 86 12.10 11.96 -10.96
CA GLU A 86 12.55 12.61 -9.72
C GLU A 86 11.62 12.36 -8.54
N HIS A 87 10.36 11.99 -8.82
CA HIS A 87 9.31 11.89 -7.80
C HIS A 87 8.89 10.44 -7.56
N LYS A 88 8.69 10.08 -6.29
CA LYS A 88 8.16 8.78 -5.90
C LYS A 88 6.69 8.65 -6.32
N ILE A 89 6.34 7.49 -6.85
CA ILE A 89 4.95 7.16 -7.21
C ILE A 89 4.31 6.37 -6.08
N ILE A 90 3.10 6.77 -5.69
CA ILE A 90 2.28 5.97 -4.76
C ILE A 90 1.33 5.10 -5.58
N PHE A 91 1.46 3.81 -5.37
CA PHE A 91 0.70 2.79 -6.08
C PHE A 91 -0.37 2.17 -5.17
N ASN A 92 -1.60 2.08 -5.70
CA ASN A 92 -2.71 1.38 -5.09
C ASN A 92 -3.61 0.81 -6.21
N PRO A 93 -3.65 -0.52 -6.45
CA PRO A 93 -4.32 -1.11 -7.60
C PRO A 93 -5.85 -0.97 -7.55
N PHE A 94 -6.44 -0.72 -6.37
CA PHE A 94 -7.89 -0.57 -6.20
C PHE A 94 -8.41 0.84 -6.51
N LYS A 95 -7.51 1.80 -6.78
CA LYS A 95 -7.85 3.12 -7.35
C LYS A 95 -7.00 3.31 -8.59
N SER A 96 -7.63 3.44 -9.75
CA SER A 96 -7.01 3.65 -11.07
C SER A 96 -6.21 4.97 -11.21
N ASN A 97 -5.84 5.63 -10.11
CA ASN A 97 -5.20 6.94 -10.13
C ASN A 97 -3.76 6.81 -9.61
N LEU A 98 -2.79 6.99 -10.52
CA LEU A 98 -1.41 7.29 -10.17
C LEU A 98 -1.38 8.70 -9.58
N PHE A 99 -0.94 8.84 -8.33
CA PHE A 99 -0.76 10.15 -7.72
C PHE A 99 0.73 10.53 -7.78
N TYR A 100 1.02 11.62 -8.48
CA TYR A 100 2.33 12.26 -8.49
C TYR A 100 2.38 13.26 -7.32
N LYS A 101 3.43 13.17 -6.49
CA LYS A 101 3.73 14.18 -5.48
C LYS A 101 4.74 15.14 -6.10
N LYS A 102 4.32 16.38 -6.38
CA LYS A 102 5.24 17.52 -6.63
C LYS A 102 5.94 17.92 -5.34
#